data_AF-A0A838WIM4-F1
#
_entry.id   AF-A0A838WIM4-F1
#
_cell.length_a   1.000
_cell.length_b   1.000
_cell.length_c   1.000
_cell.angle_alpha   90.00
_cell.angle_beta   90.00
_cell.angle_gamma   90.00
#
_symmetry.space_group_name_H-M   'P 1'
#
loop_
_entity.id
_entity.type
_entity.pdbx_description
1 polymer ?
#
loop_
_entity_poly.entity_id
_entity_poly.type
_entity_poly.pdbx_seq_one_letter_code
_entity_poly.pdbx_strand_id
1 'polypeptide(L)'
;MSSCPYMLSPTGRLPQLKALIDGRNYFIIHAPRQVGKTTAMIALAQELTDSGEYTAVMLSVEVGSVFPDEPERAERAILGSWQDAIDIWLPEDLHPP
;
A
#
# COMPACT_ATOMS: atom_id res chain seq x y z
N MET A 1 -13.45 -24.88 -10.92
CA MET A 1 -13.05 -24.15 -9.70
C MET A 1 -11.61 -24.52 -9.40
N SER A 2 -10.66 -23.73 -9.88
CA SER A 2 -9.23 -23.99 -9.70
C SER A 2 -8.68 -23.00 -8.69
N SER A 3 -8.35 -23.48 -7.49
CA SER A 3 -7.68 -22.70 -6.44
C SER A 3 -6.23 -22.45 -6.85
N CYS A 4 -5.88 -21.20 -7.15
CA CYS A 4 -4.49 -20.80 -7.33
C CYS A 4 -3.78 -20.81 -5.96
N PRO A 5 -2.68 -21.56 -5.76
CA PRO A 5 -1.99 -21.66 -4.47
C PRO A 5 -1.18 -20.40 -4.06
N TYR A 6 -1.32 -19.27 -4.78
CA TYR A 6 -0.46 -18.09 -4.59
C TYR A 6 -1.14 -16.87 -3.95
N MET A 7 -2.44 -16.88 -3.68
CA MET A 7 -3.11 -15.83 -2.89
C MET A 7 -3.48 -16.35 -1.51
N LEU A 8 -2.46 -16.57 -0.66
CA LEU A 8 -2.68 -16.61 0.79
C LEU A 8 -2.64 -15.17 1.29
N SER A 9 -3.66 -14.76 2.06
CA SER A 9 -3.79 -13.42 2.63
C SER A 9 -2.46 -12.98 3.28
N PRO A 10 -1.97 -11.76 3.00
CA PRO A 10 -0.78 -11.19 3.65
C PRO A 10 -0.87 -11.26 5.18
N THR A 11 -2.04 -10.96 5.73
CA THR A 11 -2.28 -10.92 7.18
C THR A 11 -2.31 -12.33 7.79
N GLY A 12 -2.83 -13.32 7.06
CA GLY A 12 -2.82 -14.73 7.47
C GLY A 12 -1.40 -15.32 7.62
N ARG A 13 -0.39 -14.75 6.96
CA ARG A 13 1.02 -15.18 7.09
C ARG A 13 1.75 -14.53 8.26
N LEU A 14 1.29 -13.39 8.74
CA LEU A 14 2.03 -12.55 9.68
C LEU A 14 1.09 -11.94 10.73
N PRO A 15 0.67 -12.71 11.76
CA PRO A 15 -0.13 -12.18 12.87
C PRO A 15 0.52 -10.97 13.56
N GLN A 16 1.85 -10.92 13.54
CA GLN A 16 2.65 -9.81 14.06
C GLN A 16 2.44 -8.51 13.26
N LEU A 17 2.12 -8.59 11.97
CA LEU A 17 1.86 -7.43 11.12
C LEU A 17 0.62 -6.67 11.57
N LYS A 18 -0.49 -7.37 11.87
CA LYS A 18 -1.69 -6.73 12.40
C LYS A 18 -1.43 -6.07 13.75
N ALA A 19 -0.69 -6.74 14.65
CA ALA A 19 -0.31 -6.12 15.93
C ALA A 19 0.53 -4.84 15.77
N LEU A 20 1.42 -4.79 14.76
CA LEU A 20 2.19 -3.59 14.44
C LEU A 20 1.30 -2.46 13.90
N ILE A 21 0.36 -2.79 13.01
CA ILE A 21 -0.61 -1.85 12.44
C ILE A 21 -1.54 -1.29 13.52
N ASP A 22 -2.14 -2.17 14.34
CA ASP A 22 -3.02 -1.80 15.45
C ASP A 22 -2.27 -0.93 16.47
N GLY A 23 -0.98 -1.19 16.67
CA GLY A 23 -0.09 -0.38 17.51
C GLY A 23 0.43 0.91 16.85
N ARG A 24 0.01 1.23 15.61
CA ARG A 24 0.46 2.38 14.81
C ARG A 24 1.98 2.47 14.67
N ASN A 25 2.65 1.33 14.58
CA ASN A 25 4.10 1.25 14.46
C ASN A 25 4.53 1.25 12.99
N TYR A 26 5.71 1.82 12.74
CA TYR A 26 6.38 1.68 11.45
C TYR A 26 7.06 0.32 11.35
N PHE A 27 6.96 -0.34 10.21
CA PHE A 27 7.61 -1.62 9.94
C PHE A 27 8.21 -1.66 8.52
N ILE A 28 9.21 -2.51 8.34
CA ILE A 28 9.91 -2.69 7.06
C ILE A 28 9.64 -4.10 6.56
N ILE A 29 9.20 -4.22 5.30
CA ILE A 29 9.03 -5.52 4.63
C ILE A 29 10.30 -5.89 3.86
N HIS A 30 11.06 -6.82 4.44
CA HIS A 30 12.19 -7.46 3.78
C HIS A 30 11.70 -8.63 2.90
N ALA A 31 11.46 -8.35 1.62
CA ALA A 31 11.33 -9.37 0.58
C ALA A 31 12.56 -9.38 -0.35
N PRO A 32 12.93 -10.53 -0.96
CA PRO A 32 14.03 -10.60 -1.92
C PRO A 32 13.80 -9.66 -3.13
N ARG A 33 14.87 -9.19 -3.78
CA ARG A 33 14.75 -8.37 -5.00
C ARG A 33 14.04 -9.19 -6.10
N GLN A 34 13.10 -8.57 -6.81
CA GLN A 34 12.21 -9.14 -7.85
C GLN A 34 10.98 -9.95 -7.40
N VAL A 35 10.64 -10.02 -6.11
CA VAL A 35 9.46 -10.76 -5.66
C VAL A 35 8.36 -9.79 -5.23
N GLY A 36 7.47 -9.41 -6.16
CA GLY A 36 6.10 -8.93 -5.93
C GLY A 36 5.79 -7.93 -4.80
N LYS A 37 6.76 -7.15 -4.29
CA LYS A 37 6.57 -6.30 -3.10
C LYS A 37 5.43 -5.32 -3.26
N THR A 38 5.40 -4.61 -4.39
CA THR A 38 4.32 -3.68 -4.71
C THR A 38 2.98 -4.39 -4.74
N THR A 39 2.89 -5.55 -5.38
CA THR A 39 1.67 -6.37 -5.41
C THR A 39 1.24 -6.82 -4.01
N ALA A 40 2.18 -7.23 -3.16
CA ALA A 40 1.91 -7.62 -1.78
C ALA A 40 1.44 -6.45 -0.92
N MET A 41 2.01 -5.24 -1.11
CA MET A 41 1.60 -4.02 -0.42
C MET A 41 0.20 -3.57 -0.86
N ILE A 42 -0.11 -3.64 -2.15
CA ILE A 42 -1.45 -3.34 -2.66
C ILE A 42 -2.47 -4.33 -2.08
N ALA A 43 -2.17 -5.62 -2.10
CA ALA A 43 -3.05 -6.64 -1.51
C ALA A 43 -3.26 -6.43 0.00
N LEU A 44 -2.23 -6.02 0.74
CA LEU A 44 -2.35 -5.69 2.15
C LEU A 44 -3.24 -4.45 2.37
N ALA A 45 -3.06 -3.40 1.58
CA ALA A 45 -3.89 -2.20 1.67
C ALA A 45 -5.37 -2.51 1.38
N GLN A 46 -5.65 -3.34 0.37
CA GLN A 46 -6.99 -3.82 0.07
C GLN A 46 -7.58 -4.64 1.22
N GLU A 47 -6.83 -5.60 1.77
CA GLU A 47 -7.30 -6.41 2.91
C GLU A 47 -7.61 -5.54 4.15
N LEU A 48 -6.80 -4.50 4.41
CA LEU A 48 -7.04 -3.56 5.49
C LEU A 48 -8.29 -2.71 5.24
N THR A 49 -8.48 -2.21 4.02
CA THR A 49 -9.65 -1.43 3.65
C THR A 49 -10.93 -2.28 3.70
N ASP A 50 -10.90 -3.50 3.16
CA ASP A 50 -12.02 -4.45 3.15
C ASP A 50 -12.40 -4.91 4.56
N SER A 51 -11.49 -4.84 5.54
CA SER A 51 -11.80 -5.14 6.94
C SER A 51 -12.77 -4.13 7.57
N GLY A 52 -12.88 -2.93 7.00
CA GLY A 52 -13.66 -1.82 7.55
C GLY A 52 -13.05 -1.16 8.80
N GLU A 53 -11.96 -1.69 9.35
CA GLU A 53 -11.26 -1.10 10.50
C GLU A 53 -10.29 0.02 10.09
N TYR A 54 -9.81 -0.03 8.85
CA TYR A 54 -8.78 0.85 8.31
C TYR A 54 -9.18 1.36 6.94
N THR A 55 -8.70 2.55 6.59
CA THR A 55 -8.62 3.01 5.20
C THR A 55 -7.14 3.00 4.83
N ALA A 56 -6.75 2.17 3.86
CA ALA A 56 -5.36 1.98 3.48
C ALA A 56 -5.17 2.06 1.97
N VAL A 57 -4.15 2.80 1.55
CA VAL A 57 -3.74 2.94 0.15
C VAL A 57 -2.22 2.91 0.06
N MET A 58 -1.68 2.30 -0.99
CA MET A 58 -0.23 2.25 -1.21
C MET A 58 0.25 3.55 -1.87
N LEU A 59 1.21 4.21 -1.24
CA LEU A 59 1.90 5.38 -1.79
C LEU A 59 3.28 4.99 -2.32
N SER A 60 3.56 5.34 -3.58
CA SER A 60 4.92 5.25 -4.14
C SER A 60 5.63 6.59 -4.02
N VAL A 61 6.75 6.63 -3.30
CA VAL A 61 7.65 7.79 -3.27
C VAL A 61 8.67 7.77 -4.43
N GLU A 62 8.82 6.62 -5.09
CA GLU A 62 9.80 6.44 -6.16
C GLU A 62 9.55 7.35 -7.37
N VAL A 63 8.29 7.73 -7.61
CA VAL A 63 7.91 8.67 -8.69
C VAL A 63 8.55 10.05 -8.52
N GLY A 64 8.85 10.47 -7.28
CA GLY A 64 9.55 11.72 -7.00
C GLY A 64 11.05 11.66 -7.27
N SER A 65 11.65 10.46 -7.39
CA SER A 65 13.10 10.29 -7.57
C SER A 65 13.64 10.88 -8.89
N VAL A 66 12.76 11.15 -9.86
CA VAL A 66 13.09 11.83 -11.12
C VAL A 66 13.50 13.29 -10.90
N PHE A 67 13.16 13.88 -9.74
CA PHE A 67 13.33 15.29 -9.40
C PHE A 67 14.21 15.46 -8.13
N PRO A 68 15.48 15.03 -8.14
CA PRO A 68 16.32 14.97 -6.92
C PRO A 68 16.59 16.33 -6.29
N ASP A 69 16.69 17.39 -7.09
CA ASP A 69 17.00 18.76 -6.65
C ASP A 69 15.78 19.71 -6.72
N GLU A 70 14.61 19.17 -7.05
CA GLU A 70 13.37 19.94 -7.24
C GLU A 70 12.28 19.40 -6.29
N PRO A 71 12.37 19.67 -4.96
CA PRO A 71 11.50 19.05 -3.96
C PRO A 71 10.02 19.32 -4.22
N GLU A 72 9.66 20.52 -4.68
CA GLU A 72 8.28 20.88 -5.02
C GLU A 72 7.72 20.09 -6.21
N ARG A 73 8.58 19.63 -7.13
CA ARG A 73 8.16 18.77 -8.25
C ARG A 73 8.09 17.31 -7.83
N ALA A 74 9.05 16.86 -7.01
CA ALA A 74 9.01 15.54 -6.41
C ALA A 74 7.73 15.35 -5.57
N GLU A 75 7.42 16.32 -4.70
CA GLU A 75 6.21 16.32 -3.88
C GLU A 75 4.94 16.24 -4.73
N ARG A 76 4.82 17.09 -5.75
CA ARG A 76 3.65 17.05 -6.66
C ARG A 76 3.51 15.72 -7.38
N ALA A 77 4.62 15.10 -7.81
CA ALA A 77 4.58 13.78 -8.44
C ALA A 77 4.10 12.70 -7.47
N ILE A 78 4.57 12.75 -6.22
CA ILE A 78 4.17 11.81 -5.15
C ILE A 78 2.69 12.01 -4.79
N LEU A 79 2.24 13.26 -4.60
CA LEU A 79 0.84 13.58 -4.29
C LEU A 79 -0.10 13.22 -5.44
N GLY A 80 0.30 13.46 -6.69
CA GLY A 80 -0.46 13.02 -7.87
C GLY A 80 -0.61 11.49 -7.91
N SER A 81 0.49 10.76 -7.71
CA SER A 81 0.45 9.29 -7.62
C SER A 81 -0.41 8.80 -6.45
N TRP A 82 -0.49 9.54 -5.36
CA TRP A 82 -1.35 9.21 -4.23
C TRP A 82 -2.84 9.38 -4.57
N GLN A 83 -3.20 10.50 -5.22
CA GLN A 83 -4.55 10.78 -5.68
C GLN A 83 -5.01 9.71 -6.69
N ASP A 84 -4.17 9.39 -7.68
CA ASP A 84 -4.46 8.31 -8.63
C ASP A 84 -4.70 6.97 -7.91
N ALA A 85 -3.90 6.65 -6.88
CA ALA A 85 -4.07 5.43 -6.13
C ALA A 85 -5.36 5.42 -5.30
N ILE A 86 -5.77 6.55 -4.73
CA ILE A 86 -7.04 6.70 -4.03
C ILE A 86 -8.20 6.44 -5.01
N ASP A 87 -8.18 7.09 -6.17
CA ASP A 87 -9.24 6.96 -7.17
C ASP A 87 -9.39 5.53 -7.70
N ILE A 88 -8.28 4.80 -7.84
CA ILE A 88 -8.27 3.43 -8.36
C ILE A 88 -8.69 2.41 -7.28
N TRP A 89 -8.24 2.58 -6.04
CA TRP A 89 -8.28 1.52 -5.03
C TRP A 89 -9.23 1.76 -3.88
N LEU A 90 -9.67 3.01 -3.63
CA LEU A 90 -10.60 3.32 -2.56
C LEU A 90 -12.02 3.56 -3.09
N PRO A 91 -13.05 3.03 -2.40
CA PRO A 91 -14.44 3.48 -2.56
C PRO A 91 -14.58 5.01 -2.41
N GLU A 92 -15.51 5.62 -3.15
CA GLU A 92 -15.73 7.08 -3.16
C GLU A 92 -16.00 7.66 -1.76
N ASP A 93 -16.65 6.92 -0.87
CA ASP A 93 -16.96 7.34 0.50
C ASP A 93 -15.72 7.38 1.41
N LEU A 94 -14.61 6.77 0.98
CA LEU A 94 -13.32 6.79 1.68
C LEU A 94 -12.31 7.75 1.05
N HIS A 95 -12.72 8.54 0.06
CA HIS A 95 -11.86 9.58 -0.52
C HIS A 95 -11.59 10.68 0.50
N PRO A 96 -10.36 11.24 0.55
CA PRO A 96 -10.08 12.39 1.39
C PRO A 96 -10.91 13.61 0.96
N PRO A 97 -11.21 14.54 1.90
CA PRO A 97 -12.04 15.71 1.65
C PRO A 97 -11.40 16.75 0.72
#